data_AF-A0A9W7TDX1-F1
#
_entry.id   AF-A0A9W7TDX1-F1
#
_cell.length_a   1.000
_cell.length_b   1.000
_cell.length_c   1.000
_cell.angle_alpha   90.00
_cell.angle_beta   90.00
_cell.angle_gamma   90.00
#
_symmetry.space_group_name_H-M   'P 1'
#
loop_
_entity.id
_entity.type
_entity.pdbx_description
1 polymer ?
#
loop_
_entity_poly.entity_id
_entity_poly.type
_entity_poly.pdbx_seq_one_letter_code
_entity_poly.pdbx_strand_id
1 'polypeptide(L)'
;MAQAVVLLASMLIFSNVGHCVFSPTLIVDMAKVLMDNYCTPEKLTGMEETIDAASSNTEILSIPDPATLASVLTEGVKNTIGDSRVKVTYEPEYVPAVPPAMPDIPPEQLAGMIKATVKVEVLDGNIAYLKIQHIIGEEMAQKVGPLLLEYIWDKVLPTSAMVLDLRSAVSGELSGIPYVVSYYTDSEPLIHIDSVYDRPSDITTELWSMPTLLGKRYGTSKPLMILTSKNTLGVAEDVAYCLQNLKRAAIVGENTAGGTVKIDKIKVGDTDFYVSVPVAKSINPITGKSWEIDGVAPDFEVPAEDALETAIAIIRLRAELPGLLQAAAALVADNYAFPSIGADVAVKLAAAVDGGEYNMISTKDELKAKLSADLLKLSGDKCLKTTSNTPALPPMNPTPEMFIELIKVSFHTDVFENNIGYLRFDVFRDFEHVAAISKIIVEHVWNKVVDTDALIIDLRNNVGGPTSSIAGFCSYFFDSDKQIVLDRLYDGPSNTTRDLLTLTQLTGRRYGSKKSLSVLTSGVTAGAAEEFVFIMKRLGRAMIIGETTRGGCHPPETFCVGESDIFLSMPIAHSDTSQGPSWEGAGIAPHIPVPADAALDTAKSVLNKYFSEQK
;
A
#
# COMPACT_ATOMS: atom_id res chain seq x y z
N MET A 1 -55.50 -5.54 36.44
CA MET A 1 -56.15 -5.37 37.75
C MET A 1 -55.16 -4.68 38.68
N ALA A 2 -55.58 -3.55 39.27
CA ALA A 2 -55.10 -2.85 40.48
C ALA A 2 -53.59 -2.93 40.82
N GLN A 3 -52.86 -1.82 40.93
CA GLN A 3 -53.08 -0.66 41.82
C GLN A 3 -52.69 0.63 41.06
N ALA A 4 -53.51 1.66 40.82
CA ALA A 4 -54.50 2.42 41.59
C ALA A 4 -53.93 3.36 42.68
N VAL A 5 -53.74 4.62 42.25
CA VAL A 5 -54.10 5.89 42.93
C VAL A 5 -53.32 6.27 44.21
N VAL A 6 -52.68 7.45 44.18
CA VAL A 6 -52.80 8.59 45.12
C VAL A 6 -51.55 9.50 44.98
N LEU A 7 -51.70 10.65 44.32
CA LEU A 7 -51.49 11.98 44.93
C LEU A 7 -51.82 13.08 43.92
N LEU A 8 -53.05 13.59 44.07
CA LEU A 8 -53.54 14.83 43.48
C LEU A 8 -53.80 15.79 44.65
N ALA A 9 -53.60 17.08 44.36
CA ALA A 9 -54.02 18.28 45.10
C ALA A 9 -53.04 18.86 46.13
N SER A 10 -52.40 19.98 45.75
CA SER A 10 -52.74 21.28 46.33
C SER A 10 -51.98 22.43 45.66
N MET A 11 -52.67 23.20 44.81
CA MET A 11 -52.80 24.66 44.90
C MET A 11 -53.42 25.20 43.60
N LEU A 12 -54.74 25.35 43.63
CA LEU A 12 -55.45 26.36 42.85
C LEU A 12 -55.43 27.65 43.67
N ILE A 13 -54.52 28.56 43.31
CA ILE A 13 -54.65 29.99 43.60
C ILE A 13 -54.35 30.72 42.29
N PHE A 14 -55.30 31.52 41.85
CA PHE A 14 -55.34 32.27 40.60
C PHE A 14 -54.01 32.99 40.29
N SER A 15 -53.40 32.61 39.17
CA SER A 15 -52.65 33.53 38.34
C SER A 15 -53.09 33.28 36.89
N ASN A 16 -53.47 34.35 36.19
CA ASN A 16 -53.68 34.34 34.75
C ASN A 16 -52.38 33.87 34.08
N VAL A 17 -52.27 32.58 33.78
CA VAL A 17 -51.30 32.08 32.81
C VAL A 17 -52.11 31.86 31.56
N GLY A 18 -51.98 32.78 30.60
CA GLY A 18 -52.59 32.62 29.29
C GLY A 18 -52.18 31.26 28.73
N HIS A 19 -53.16 30.40 28.41
CA HIS A 19 -52.91 29.23 27.59
C HIS A 19 -52.46 29.74 26.22
N CYS A 20 -51.15 29.84 26.00
CA CYS A 20 -50.59 29.95 24.66
C CYS A 20 -50.76 28.58 23.99
N VAL A 21 -51.93 28.35 23.39
CA VAL A 21 -52.09 27.31 22.39
C VAL A 21 -51.48 27.89 21.12
N PHE A 22 -50.33 27.38 20.69
CA PHE A 22 -49.73 27.82 19.44
C PHE A 22 -50.68 27.52 18.28
N SER A 23 -50.83 28.47 17.37
CA SER A 23 -51.66 28.27 16.19
C SER A 23 -51.07 27.12 15.34
N PRO A 24 -51.89 26.21 14.78
CA PRO A 24 -51.44 25.23 13.80
C PRO A 24 -50.71 25.85 12.60
N THR A 25 -51.00 27.13 12.30
CA THR A 25 -50.30 27.90 11.25
C THR A 25 -48.81 28.04 11.52
N LEU A 26 -48.37 28.02 12.79
CA LEU A 26 -46.94 28.11 13.14
C LEU A 26 -46.13 26.96 12.55
N ILE A 27 -46.67 25.74 12.59
CA ILE A 27 -46.03 24.53 12.05
C ILE A 27 -45.94 24.64 10.53
N VAL A 28 -47.00 25.13 9.89
CA VAL A 28 -47.04 25.35 8.43
C VAL A 28 -46.05 26.44 8.01
N ASP A 29 -45.92 27.52 8.77
CA ASP A 29 -44.99 28.61 8.48
C ASP A 29 -43.52 28.16 8.64
N MET A 30 -43.20 27.40 9.70
CA MET A 30 -41.88 26.76 9.87
C MET A 30 -41.55 25.81 8.72
N ALA A 31 -42.54 25.00 8.32
CA ALA A 31 -42.39 24.05 7.24
C ALA A 31 -42.14 24.75 5.91
N LYS A 32 -42.84 25.86 5.64
CA LYS A 32 -42.60 26.69 4.47
C LYS A 32 -41.16 27.22 4.44
N VAL A 33 -40.66 27.72 5.57
CA VAL A 33 -39.25 28.15 5.68
C VAL A 33 -38.29 27.01 5.31
N LEU A 34 -38.55 25.79 5.77
CA LEU A 34 -37.72 24.64 5.40
C LEU A 34 -37.81 24.32 3.89
N MET A 35 -39.02 24.21 3.34
CA MET A 35 -39.26 23.84 1.94
C MET A 35 -38.68 24.86 0.94
N ASP A 36 -38.75 26.13 1.27
CA ASP A 36 -38.29 27.22 0.41
C ASP A 36 -36.75 27.37 0.43
N ASN A 37 -36.07 26.88 1.47
CA ASN A 37 -34.65 27.21 1.70
C ASN A 37 -33.73 25.99 1.81
N TYR A 38 -34.22 24.76 1.97
CA TYR A 38 -33.35 23.60 2.14
C TYR A 38 -32.62 23.17 0.86
N CYS A 39 -31.29 23.09 0.94
CA CYS A 39 -30.38 22.89 -0.22
C CYS A 39 -30.54 21.55 -0.96
N THR A 40 -31.31 20.61 -0.43
CA THR A 40 -31.54 19.28 -1.02
C THR A 40 -33.04 18.99 -1.13
N PRO A 41 -33.75 19.69 -2.03
CA PRO A 41 -35.21 19.56 -2.16
C PRO A 41 -35.65 18.13 -2.49
N GLU A 42 -34.78 17.32 -3.10
CA GLU A 42 -35.08 15.92 -3.45
C GLU A 42 -35.35 15.06 -2.20
N LYS A 43 -34.73 15.41 -1.06
CA LYS A 43 -34.94 14.76 0.24
C LYS A 43 -36.25 15.16 0.92
N LEU A 44 -36.99 16.12 0.38
CA LEU A 44 -38.27 16.61 0.94
C LEU A 44 -39.49 15.86 0.37
N THR A 45 -39.29 14.80 -0.40
CA THR A 45 -40.39 13.95 -0.87
C THR A 45 -41.14 13.37 0.33
N GLY A 46 -42.47 13.53 0.40
CA GLY A 46 -43.29 13.09 1.54
C GLY A 46 -43.38 14.10 2.69
N MET A 47 -42.73 15.27 2.56
CA MET A 47 -42.70 16.28 3.60
C MET A 47 -44.06 16.98 3.74
N GLU A 48 -44.80 17.21 2.65
CA GLU A 48 -46.13 17.83 2.69
C GLU A 48 -47.11 17.02 3.55
N GLU A 49 -47.16 15.70 3.37
CA GLU A 49 -48.00 14.81 4.19
C GLU A 49 -47.56 14.78 5.66
N THR A 50 -46.25 14.89 5.91
CA THR A 50 -45.70 14.95 7.26
C THR A 50 -46.08 16.27 7.95
N ILE A 51 -46.07 17.39 7.23
CA ILE A 51 -46.49 18.71 7.72
C ILE A 51 -47.98 18.69 8.04
N ASP A 52 -48.81 18.12 7.16
CA ASP A 52 -50.25 17.99 7.36
C ASP A 52 -50.56 17.15 8.61
N ALA A 53 -49.87 16.01 8.77
CA ALA A 53 -49.99 15.17 9.95
C ALA A 53 -49.56 15.88 11.24
N ALA A 54 -48.44 16.62 11.21
CA ALA A 54 -47.93 17.37 12.37
C ALA A 54 -48.86 18.53 12.75
N SER A 55 -49.41 19.25 11.77
CA SER A 55 -50.31 20.39 11.99
C SER A 55 -51.66 19.99 12.60
N SER A 56 -52.05 18.72 12.47
CA SER A 56 -53.28 18.15 13.05
C SER A 56 -53.02 17.27 14.28
N ASN A 57 -51.76 17.12 14.71
CA ASN A 57 -51.39 16.24 15.82
C ASN A 57 -51.74 16.91 17.16
N THR A 58 -52.74 16.38 17.86
CA THR A 58 -53.23 16.92 19.14
C THR A 58 -52.19 16.91 20.25
N GLU A 59 -51.21 16.01 20.22
CA GLU A 59 -50.12 15.98 21.20
C GLU A 59 -49.16 17.15 21.00
N ILE A 60 -48.78 17.44 19.74
CA ILE A 60 -47.92 18.58 19.38
C ILE A 60 -48.63 19.91 19.69
N LEU A 61 -49.90 20.03 19.29
CA LEU A 61 -50.70 21.23 19.52
C LEU A 61 -51.00 21.51 21.01
N SER A 62 -50.85 20.50 21.87
CA SER A 62 -51.06 20.64 23.32
C SER A 62 -49.80 21.01 24.09
N ILE A 63 -48.64 21.15 23.44
CA ILE A 63 -47.37 21.54 24.09
C ILE A 63 -47.42 23.04 24.44
N PRO A 64 -47.44 23.42 25.74
CA PRO A 64 -47.55 24.82 26.14
C PRO A 64 -46.20 25.55 26.19
N ASP A 65 -45.10 24.80 26.25
CA ASP A 65 -43.74 25.34 26.38
C ASP A 65 -43.07 25.47 24.98
N PRO A 66 -42.70 26.68 24.54
CA PRO A 66 -42.16 26.90 23.20
C PRO A 66 -40.81 26.23 22.95
N ALA A 67 -39.95 26.12 23.98
CA ALA A 67 -38.67 25.43 23.85
C ALA A 67 -38.87 23.92 23.65
N THR A 68 -39.81 23.33 24.38
CA THR A 68 -40.22 21.93 24.21
C THR A 68 -40.82 21.71 22.82
N LEU A 69 -41.67 22.61 22.33
CA LEU A 69 -42.23 22.53 20.97
C LEU A 69 -41.10 22.56 19.92
N ALA A 70 -40.15 23.49 20.04
CA ALA A 70 -39.00 23.58 19.15
C ALA A 70 -38.16 22.29 19.14
N SER A 71 -37.94 21.67 20.31
CA SER A 71 -37.23 20.40 20.43
C SER A 71 -37.97 19.25 19.74
N VAL A 72 -39.29 19.13 19.97
CA VAL A 72 -40.12 18.09 19.34
C VAL A 72 -40.13 18.23 17.83
N LEU A 73 -40.26 19.45 17.31
CA LEU A 73 -40.22 19.71 15.86
C LEU A 73 -38.84 19.44 15.27
N THR A 74 -37.76 19.75 16.00
CA THR A 74 -36.38 19.42 15.59
C THR A 74 -36.17 17.91 15.49
N GLU A 75 -36.63 17.13 16.46
CA GLU A 75 -36.56 15.67 16.39
C GLU A 75 -37.43 15.11 15.27
N GLY A 76 -38.64 15.65 15.10
CA GLY A 76 -39.55 15.29 14.02
C GLY A 76 -38.90 15.45 12.64
N VAL A 77 -38.42 16.66 12.33
CA VAL A 77 -37.77 16.92 11.04
C VAL A 77 -36.52 16.08 10.85
N LYS A 78 -35.67 15.95 11.88
CA LYS A 78 -34.47 15.11 11.81
C LYS A 78 -34.79 13.66 11.46
N ASN A 79 -35.84 13.09 12.06
CA ASN A 79 -36.26 11.72 11.79
C ASN A 79 -36.88 11.55 10.39
N THR A 80 -37.47 12.61 9.82
CA THR A 80 -38.05 12.59 8.47
C THR A 80 -36.99 12.72 7.38
N ILE A 81 -36.08 13.70 7.47
CA ILE A 81 -35.11 13.99 6.38
C ILE A 81 -33.70 13.45 6.63
N GLY A 82 -33.42 12.97 7.85
CA GLY A 82 -32.10 12.45 8.22
C GLY A 82 -30.99 13.50 8.28
N ASP A 83 -31.31 14.80 8.32
CA ASP A 83 -30.34 15.89 8.38
C ASP A 83 -30.32 16.53 9.78
N SER A 84 -29.21 16.38 10.48
CA SER A 84 -29.03 16.90 11.85
C SER A 84 -28.74 18.40 11.91
N ARG A 85 -28.49 19.04 10.76
CA ARG A 85 -28.20 20.47 10.65
C ARG A 85 -29.48 21.31 10.71
N VAL A 86 -30.62 20.72 10.34
CA VAL A 86 -31.92 21.38 10.43
C VAL A 86 -32.37 21.42 11.89
N LYS A 87 -32.63 22.63 12.41
CA LYS A 87 -33.05 22.84 13.80
C LYS A 87 -34.12 23.91 13.89
N VAL A 88 -35.11 23.67 14.74
CA VAL A 88 -36.07 24.69 15.18
C VAL A 88 -35.64 25.17 16.56
N THR A 89 -35.56 26.47 16.76
CA THR A 89 -35.21 27.07 18.05
C THR A 89 -36.22 28.14 18.43
N TYR A 90 -36.38 28.37 19.74
CA TYR A 90 -37.16 29.47 20.30
C TYR A 90 -36.20 30.43 21.00
N GLU A 91 -36.06 31.65 20.48
CA GLU A 91 -35.05 32.62 20.88
C GLU A 91 -35.64 34.04 20.97
N PRO A 92 -36.38 34.37 22.06
CA PRO A 92 -37.11 35.64 22.19
C PRO A 92 -36.22 36.87 22.34
N GLU A 93 -34.97 36.68 22.75
CA GLU A 93 -33.98 37.75 22.91
C GLU A 93 -32.90 37.71 21.82
N TYR A 94 -33.10 36.95 20.74
CA TYR A 94 -32.12 36.87 19.67
C TYR A 94 -32.03 38.20 18.91
N VAL A 95 -30.86 38.82 19.00
CA VAL A 95 -30.46 39.94 18.17
C VAL A 95 -29.35 39.44 17.24
N PRO A 96 -29.55 39.43 15.91
CA PRO A 96 -28.50 39.10 14.98
C PRO A 96 -27.29 40.00 15.21
N ALA A 97 -26.10 39.42 15.23
CA ALA A 97 -24.87 40.20 15.28
C ALA A 97 -24.78 41.04 13.99
N VAL A 98 -24.93 42.35 14.11
CA VAL A 98 -24.67 43.27 13.01
C VAL A 98 -23.15 43.46 12.91
N PRO A 99 -22.52 43.14 11.77
CA PRO A 99 -21.10 43.40 11.59
C PRO A 99 -20.79 44.86 11.91
N PRO A 100 -19.75 45.15 12.72
CA PRO A 100 -19.42 46.52 13.06
C PRO A 100 -19.09 47.30 11.79
N ALA A 101 -19.54 48.56 11.71
CA ALA A 101 -19.11 49.46 10.65
C ALA A 101 -17.59 49.66 10.76
N MET A 102 -16.86 49.10 9.81
CA MET A 102 -15.41 49.20 9.75
C MET A 102 -15.04 50.48 8.99
N PRO A 103 -14.09 51.29 9.49
CA PRO A 103 -13.52 52.37 8.69
C PRO A 103 -12.80 51.80 7.48
N ASP A 104 -12.61 52.59 6.43
CA ASP A 104 -11.81 52.18 5.27
C ASP A 104 -10.38 51.81 5.72
N ILE A 105 -10.06 50.51 5.66
CA ILE A 105 -8.74 50.00 6.02
C ILE A 105 -7.83 50.06 4.77
N PRO A 106 -6.66 50.73 4.85
CA PRO A 106 -5.71 50.77 3.76
C PRO A 106 -5.18 49.38 3.37
N PRO A 107 -4.84 49.13 2.08
CA PRO A 107 -4.31 47.85 1.62
C PRO A 107 -3.09 47.35 2.40
N GLU A 108 -2.22 48.24 2.87
CA GLU A 108 -1.01 47.89 3.63
C GLU A 108 -1.33 47.30 5.00
N GLN A 109 -2.36 47.84 5.66
CA GLN A 109 -2.82 47.34 6.95
C GLN A 109 -3.56 46.00 6.78
N LEU A 110 -4.38 45.86 5.74
CA LEU A 110 -5.01 44.58 5.36
C LEU A 110 -3.95 43.51 5.07
N ALA A 111 -2.89 43.85 4.33
CA ALA A 111 -1.77 42.96 4.09
C ALA A 111 -1.07 42.57 5.40
N GLY A 112 -0.90 43.50 6.34
CA GLY A 112 -0.38 43.23 7.69
C GLY A 112 -1.25 42.23 8.48
N MET A 113 -2.58 42.34 8.38
CA MET A 113 -3.52 41.39 9.01
C MET A 113 -3.40 40.00 8.39
N ILE A 114 -3.30 39.90 7.06
CA ILE A 114 -3.13 38.60 6.37
C ILE A 114 -1.78 37.96 6.71
N LYS A 115 -0.71 38.76 6.83
CA LYS A 115 0.59 38.25 7.29
C LYS A 115 0.53 37.59 8.67
N ALA A 116 -0.40 38.01 9.54
CA ALA A 116 -0.61 37.40 10.85
C ALA A 116 -1.43 36.09 10.79
N THR A 117 -2.18 35.85 9.72
CA THR A 117 -2.96 34.62 9.53
C THR A 117 -2.19 33.53 8.76
N VAL A 118 -1.01 33.84 8.22
CA VAL A 118 -0.15 32.89 7.50
C VAL A 118 1.22 32.71 8.16
N LYS A 119 1.82 31.53 7.98
CA LYS A 119 3.24 31.28 8.29
C LYS A 119 3.93 30.73 7.06
N VAL A 120 5.07 31.30 6.67
CA VAL A 120 5.82 30.93 5.46
C VAL A 120 7.26 30.60 5.81
N GLU A 121 7.67 29.37 5.53
CA GLU A 121 9.00 28.84 5.86
C GLU A 121 9.52 27.95 4.73
N VAL A 122 10.85 27.85 4.60
CA VAL A 122 11.50 26.85 3.73
C VAL A 122 12.26 25.92 4.65
N LEU A 123 11.81 24.67 4.72
CA LEU A 123 12.34 23.63 5.57
C LEU A 123 13.55 22.94 4.92
N ASP A 124 14.30 22.19 5.74
CA ASP A 124 15.42 21.37 5.29
C ASP A 124 15.02 20.41 4.17
N GLY A 125 15.82 20.40 3.10
CA GLY A 125 15.50 19.68 1.86
C GLY A 125 14.79 20.52 0.80
N ASN A 126 14.79 21.86 0.96
CA ASN A 126 14.17 22.82 0.02
C ASN A 126 12.65 22.59 -0.11
N ILE A 127 11.95 22.37 1.01
CA ILE A 127 10.51 22.11 1.07
C ILE A 127 9.80 23.37 1.60
N ALA A 128 8.88 23.95 0.83
CA ALA A 128 8.06 25.06 1.31
C ALA A 128 7.05 24.57 2.36
N TYR A 129 6.87 25.36 3.41
CA TYR A 129 5.81 25.21 4.38
C TYR A 129 4.99 26.50 4.41
N LEU A 130 3.71 26.38 4.08
CA LEU A 130 2.75 27.47 4.07
C LEU A 130 1.56 27.11 4.96
N LYS A 131 1.49 27.71 6.15
CA LYS A 131 0.30 27.63 7.01
C LYS A 131 -0.68 28.71 6.61
N ILE A 132 -1.95 28.34 6.45
CA ILE A 132 -3.04 29.28 6.20
C ILE A 132 -4.13 29.06 7.26
N GLN A 133 -4.50 30.10 7.99
CA GLN A 133 -5.58 30.03 9.00
C GLN A 133 -6.94 30.50 8.44
N HIS A 134 -6.92 31.29 7.36
CA HIS A 134 -8.11 31.86 6.73
C HIS A 134 -7.92 31.94 5.21
N ILE A 135 -8.86 31.39 4.44
CA ILE A 135 -8.86 31.49 2.97
C ILE A 135 -9.47 32.83 2.58
N ILE A 136 -8.64 33.77 2.10
CA ILE A 136 -9.09 35.11 1.70
C ILE A 136 -9.95 35.06 0.43
N GLY A 137 -11.00 35.89 0.36
CA GLY A 137 -11.83 35.99 -0.83
C GLY A 137 -11.17 36.74 -1.99
N GLU A 138 -11.85 36.72 -3.14
CA GLU A 138 -11.42 37.32 -4.40
C GLU A 138 -11.07 38.81 -4.28
N GLU A 139 -11.97 39.63 -3.71
CA GLU A 139 -11.73 41.08 -3.60
C GLU A 139 -10.47 41.38 -2.79
N MET A 140 -10.27 40.64 -1.70
CA MET A 140 -9.10 40.77 -0.85
C MET A 140 -7.84 40.32 -1.60
N ALA A 141 -7.89 39.17 -2.28
CA ALA A 141 -6.79 38.64 -3.08
C ALA A 141 -6.35 39.63 -4.18
N GLN A 142 -7.29 40.30 -4.85
CA GLN A 142 -7.00 41.32 -5.87
C GLN A 142 -6.40 42.59 -5.25
N LYS A 143 -6.96 43.07 -4.14
CA LYS A 143 -6.57 44.35 -3.51
C LYS A 143 -5.19 44.28 -2.84
N VAL A 144 -4.87 43.17 -2.16
CA VAL A 144 -3.64 43.03 -1.37
C VAL A 144 -2.64 42.02 -1.93
N GLY A 145 -3.03 41.22 -2.93
CA GLY A 145 -2.17 40.24 -3.57
C GLY A 145 -0.80 40.78 -4.01
N PRO A 146 -0.73 41.95 -4.67
CA PRO A 146 0.55 42.56 -5.06
C PRO A 146 1.50 42.84 -3.89
N LEU A 147 0.97 43.14 -2.70
CA LEU A 147 1.76 43.41 -1.49
C LEU A 147 2.23 42.15 -0.76
N LEU A 148 1.63 41.00 -1.08
CA LEU A 148 1.92 39.71 -0.44
C LEU A 148 2.77 38.78 -1.31
N LEU A 149 2.87 39.06 -2.61
CA LEU A 149 3.54 38.21 -3.59
C LEU A 149 5.02 37.97 -3.21
N GLU A 150 5.79 39.03 -2.96
CA GLU A 150 7.20 38.92 -2.56
C GLU A 150 7.35 38.22 -1.19
N TYR A 151 6.44 38.50 -0.26
CA TYR A 151 6.52 38.01 1.12
C TYR A 151 6.17 36.53 1.25
N ILE A 152 5.16 36.07 0.52
CA ILE A 152 4.63 34.70 0.60
C ILE A 152 5.13 33.88 -0.59
N TRP A 153 4.78 34.31 -1.79
CA TRP A 153 4.81 33.45 -2.96
C TRP A 153 6.20 33.32 -3.57
N ASP A 154 6.92 34.43 -3.77
CA ASP A 154 8.27 34.40 -4.33
C ASP A 154 9.26 33.63 -3.44
N LYS A 155 9.02 33.63 -2.12
CA LYS A 155 9.81 32.87 -1.14
C LYS A 155 9.68 31.35 -1.32
N VAL A 156 8.47 30.86 -1.63
CA VAL A 156 8.18 29.43 -1.77
C VAL A 156 8.29 28.94 -3.22
N LEU A 157 8.17 29.81 -4.21
CA LEU A 157 8.21 29.43 -5.61
C LEU A 157 9.43 28.59 -6.03
N PRO A 158 10.69 28.84 -5.57
CA PRO A 158 11.85 28.07 -5.98
C PRO A 158 12.01 26.71 -5.27
N THR A 159 11.14 26.35 -4.31
CA THR A 159 11.25 25.09 -3.57
C THR A 159 10.95 23.87 -4.43
N SER A 160 11.40 22.69 -4.01
CA SER A 160 11.17 21.41 -4.73
C SER A 160 9.80 20.79 -4.42
N ALA A 161 9.25 21.05 -3.23
CA ALA A 161 7.96 20.53 -2.76
C ALA A 161 7.25 21.54 -1.86
N MET A 162 5.92 21.41 -1.71
CA MET A 162 5.07 22.28 -0.90
C MET A 162 4.27 21.48 0.13
N VAL A 163 4.26 21.96 1.36
CA VAL A 163 3.34 21.53 2.42
C VAL A 163 2.41 22.70 2.76
N LEU A 164 1.13 22.54 2.46
CA LEU A 164 0.07 23.48 2.79
C LEU A 164 -0.59 23.04 4.10
N ASP A 165 -0.37 23.77 5.18
CA ASP A 165 -0.89 23.42 6.50
C ASP A 165 -2.24 24.09 6.77
N LEU A 166 -3.31 23.30 6.67
CA LEU A 166 -4.69 23.71 6.92
C LEU A 166 -5.22 23.17 8.26
N ARG A 167 -4.38 22.57 9.11
CA ARG A 167 -4.80 21.91 10.36
C ARG A 167 -5.58 22.82 11.30
N SER A 168 -5.38 24.13 11.23
CA SER A 168 -6.09 25.13 12.05
C SER A 168 -6.92 26.10 11.21
N ALA A 169 -7.23 25.77 9.96
CA ALA A 169 -8.05 26.59 9.08
C ALA A 169 -9.54 26.31 9.35
N VAL A 170 -10.22 27.27 9.98
CA VAL A 170 -11.62 27.15 10.42
C VAL A 170 -12.55 28.17 9.75
N SER A 171 -12.02 28.98 8.85
CA SER A 171 -12.75 30.07 8.21
C SER A 171 -12.19 30.39 6.83
N GLY A 172 -13.00 31.00 5.98
CA GLY A 172 -12.60 31.42 4.65
C GLY A 172 -13.80 31.81 3.78
N GLU A 173 -13.49 32.28 2.58
CA GLU A 173 -14.47 32.71 1.58
C GLU A 173 -14.39 31.83 0.33
N LEU A 174 -15.53 31.36 -0.19
CA LEU A 174 -15.60 30.48 -1.36
C LEU A 174 -14.89 31.06 -2.60
N SER A 175 -14.97 32.38 -2.79
CA SER A 175 -14.34 33.09 -3.90
C SER A 175 -12.80 33.02 -3.88
N GLY A 176 -12.20 32.60 -2.77
CA GLY A 176 -10.77 32.36 -2.65
C GLY A 176 -10.29 31.02 -3.23
N ILE A 177 -11.18 30.03 -3.37
CA ILE A 177 -10.83 28.68 -3.85
C ILE A 177 -10.17 28.72 -5.24
N PRO A 178 -10.73 29.44 -6.26
CA PRO A 178 -10.09 29.62 -7.55
C PRO A 178 -8.64 30.09 -7.48
N TYR A 179 -8.32 31.01 -6.55
CA TYR A 179 -6.97 31.53 -6.40
C TYR A 179 -6.02 30.45 -5.92
N VAL A 180 -6.38 29.72 -4.86
CA VAL A 180 -5.52 28.67 -4.31
C VAL A 180 -5.28 27.57 -5.34
N VAL A 181 -6.33 27.03 -5.95
CA VAL A 181 -6.23 25.89 -6.88
C VAL A 181 -5.41 26.28 -8.12
N SER A 182 -5.63 27.47 -8.68
CA SER A 182 -4.98 27.90 -9.93
C SER A 182 -3.47 28.02 -9.83
N TYR A 183 -2.91 28.33 -8.64
CA TYR A 183 -1.44 28.39 -8.47
C TYR A 183 -0.78 27.01 -8.58
N TYR A 184 -1.54 25.93 -8.39
CA TYR A 184 -1.04 24.55 -8.39
C TYR A 184 -1.43 23.76 -9.65
N THR A 185 -2.27 24.29 -10.53
CA THR A 185 -2.72 23.62 -11.75
C THR A 185 -2.23 24.33 -13.01
N ASP A 186 -2.27 23.61 -14.14
CA ASP A 186 -1.94 24.21 -15.44
C ASP A 186 -2.94 25.32 -15.81
N SER A 187 -2.51 26.26 -16.66
CA SER A 187 -3.37 27.37 -17.09
C SER A 187 -4.49 26.93 -18.03
N GLU A 188 -4.28 25.82 -18.74
CA GLU A 188 -5.23 25.24 -19.69
C GLU A 188 -5.15 23.71 -19.65
N PRO A 189 -6.28 22.99 -19.83
CA PRO A 189 -7.63 23.54 -19.92
C PRO A 189 -8.11 24.12 -18.58
N LEU A 190 -9.08 25.04 -18.62
CA LEU A 190 -9.76 25.50 -17.41
C LEU A 190 -10.40 24.32 -16.66
N ILE A 191 -10.23 24.32 -15.35
CA ILE A 191 -10.72 23.29 -14.44
C ILE A 191 -11.99 23.81 -13.79
N HIS A 192 -13.07 23.06 -13.92
CA HIS A 192 -14.25 23.24 -13.09
C HIS A 192 -13.94 22.69 -11.70
N ILE A 193 -13.71 23.59 -10.75
CA ILE A 193 -13.21 23.24 -9.41
C ILE A 193 -14.37 22.73 -8.55
N ASP A 194 -15.42 23.53 -8.43
CA ASP A 194 -16.62 23.19 -7.67
C ASP A 194 -17.88 23.86 -8.22
N SER A 195 -19.04 23.32 -7.89
CA SER A 195 -20.36 23.93 -8.12
C SER A 195 -21.11 24.09 -6.81
N VAL A 196 -21.48 25.32 -6.46
CA VAL A 196 -22.21 25.64 -5.23
C VAL A 196 -23.64 26.04 -5.57
N TYR A 197 -24.61 25.22 -5.15
CA TYR A 197 -26.03 25.54 -5.31
C TYR A 197 -26.55 26.26 -4.07
N ASP A 198 -27.14 27.44 -4.23
CA ASP A 198 -27.85 28.20 -3.19
C ASP A 198 -29.36 28.16 -3.47
N ARG A 199 -30.11 27.52 -2.58
CA ARG A 199 -31.55 27.26 -2.73
C ARG A 199 -32.44 28.49 -2.63
N PRO A 200 -32.20 29.47 -1.73
CA PRO A 200 -33.03 30.67 -1.64
C PRO A 200 -32.99 31.51 -2.92
N SER A 201 -31.83 31.63 -3.56
CA SER A 201 -31.68 32.35 -4.84
C SER A 201 -31.97 31.48 -6.06
N ASP A 202 -31.96 30.16 -5.90
CA ASP A 202 -32.04 29.14 -6.97
C ASP A 202 -30.93 29.31 -8.03
N ILE A 203 -29.72 29.62 -7.56
CA ILE A 203 -28.54 29.87 -8.38
C ILE A 203 -27.47 28.83 -8.08
N THR A 204 -26.90 28.24 -9.12
CA THR A 204 -25.64 27.48 -9.03
C THR A 204 -24.48 28.39 -9.42
N THR A 205 -23.55 28.61 -8.50
CA THR A 205 -22.30 29.31 -8.74
C THR A 205 -21.20 28.31 -9.06
N GLU A 206 -20.60 28.42 -10.24
CA GLU A 206 -19.48 27.57 -10.64
C GLU A 206 -18.15 28.25 -10.31
N LEU A 207 -17.23 27.51 -9.68
CA LEU A 207 -15.88 27.95 -9.37
C LEU A 207 -14.92 27.36 -10.40
N TRP A 208 -14.24 28.22 -11.15
CA TRP A 208 -13.34 27.82 -12.23
C TRP A 208 -11.89 28.22 -11.94
N SER A 209 -10.92 27.45 -12.44
CA SER A 209 -9.53 27.90 -12.44
C SER A 209 -9.35 29.13 -13.32
N MET A 210 -8.36 29.96 -12.98
CA MET A 210 -8.05 31.18 -13.72
C MET A 210 -6.88 30.95 -14.65
N PRO A 211 -6.94 31.31 -15.95
CA PRO A 211 -5.83 31.09 -16.87
C PRO A 211 -4.63 32.01 -16.58
N THR A 212 -4.89 33.24 -16.14
CA THR A 212 -3.86 34.24 -15.78
C THR A 212 -3.85 34.50 -14.29
N LEU A 213 -2.66 34.55 -13.69
CA LEU A 213 -2.44 34.85 -12.27
C LEU A 213 -1.46 36.00 -12.13
N LEU A 214 -1.52 36.69 -10.99
CA LEU A 214 -0.57 37.75 -10.65
C LEU A 214 0.86 37.20 -10.46
N GLY A 215 1.00 36.09 -9.72
CA GLY A 215 2.27 35.39 -9.54
C GLY A 215 2.46 34.23 -10.53
N LYS A 216 3.67 33.69 -10.58
CA LYS A 216 3.98 32.49 -11.37
C LYS A 216 3.32 31.25 -10.76
N ARG A 217 2.89 30.29 -11.58
CA ARG A 217 2.40 29.00 -11.09
C ARG A 217 3.51 28.20 -10.42
N TYR A 218 3.15 27.43 -9.40
CA TYR A 218 4.05 26.49 -8.74
C TYR A 218 4.38 25.29 -9.65
N GLY A 219 3.47 24.98 -10.57
CA GLY A 219 3.54 23.87 -11.51
C GLY A 219 2.90 22.59 -10.98
N THR A 220 2.75 21.61 -11.86
CA THR A 220 2.06 20.33 -11.60
C THR A 220 3.01 19.19 -11.23
N SER A 221 4.32 19.33 -11.52
CA SER A 221 5.32 18.29 -11.22
C SER A 221 5.81 18.30 -9.76
N LYS A 222 5.80 19.46 -9.09
CA LYS A 222 6.29 19.60 -7.72
C LYS A 222 5.28 19.01 -6.73
N PRO A 223 5.69 18.11 -5.80
CA PRO A 223 4.81 17.54 -4.80
C PRO A 223 4.07 18.62 -4.00
N LEU A 224 2.77 18.40 -3.78
CA LEU A 224 1.93 19.19 -2.88
C LEU A 224 1.29 18.25 -1.88
N MET A 225 1.50 18.52 -0.60
CA MET A 225 0.81 17.84 0.49
C MET A 225 0.01 18.86 1.28
N ILE A 226 -1.20 18.47 1.68
CA ILE A 226 -2.08 19.29 2.50
C ILE A 226 -2.23 18.62 3.85
N LEU A 227 -1.96 19.37 4.92
CA LEU A 227 -2.11 18.88 6.28
C LEU A 227 -3.51 19.20 6.80
N THR A 228 -4.20 18.19 7.30
CA THR A 228 -5.55 18.32 7.86
C THR A 228 -5.62 17.85 9.30
N SER A 229 -6.62 18.35 10.03
CA SER A 229 -7.00 17.88 11.36
C SER A 229 -8.52 17.82 11.46
N LYS A 230 -9.04 17.19 12.51
CA LYS A 230 -10.48 17.24 12.86
C LYS A 230 -11.04 18.65 13.09
N ASN A 231 -10.19 19.66 13.20
CA ASN A 231 -10.60 21.07 13.33
C ASN A 231 -10.60 21.81 11.98
N THR A 232 -10.09 21.21 10.90
CA THR A 232 -10.13 21.83 9.57
C THR A 232 -11.58 21.92 9.13
N LEU A 233 -12.07 23.13 8.86
CA LEU A 233 -13.51 23.39 8.70
C LEU A 233 -13.79 24.41 7.58
N GLY A 234 -14.84 24.16 6.80
CA GLY A 234 -15.38 25.07 5.79
C GLY A 234 -14.58 25.07 4.50
N VAL A 235 -14.31 26.27 3.96
CA VAL A 235 -13.63 26.46 2.66
C VAL A 235 -12.27 25.73 2.57
N ALA A 236 -11.56 25.57 3.69
CA ALA A 236 -10.31 24.81 3.71
C ALA A 236 -10.50 23.31 3.41
N GLU A 237 -11.65 22.73 3.81
CA GLU A 237 -12.04 21.37 3.46
C GLU A 237 -12.28 21.26 1.96
N ASP A 238 -12.96 22.24 1.35
CA ASP A 238 -13.23 22.26 -0.08
C ASP A 238 -11.94 22.33 -0.93
N VAL A 239 -11.00 23.19 -0.54
CA VAL A 239 -9.66 23.26 -1.16
C VAL A 239 -8.97 21.91 -1.11
N ALA A 240 -8.96 21.26 0.06
CA ALA A 240 -8.33 19.95 0.24
C ALA A 240 -9.03 18.88 -0.62
N TYR A 241 -10.37 18.84 -0.58
CA TYR A 241 -11.19 17.89 -1.33
C TYR A 241 -10.99 18.03 -2.84
N CYS A 242 -11.06 19.25 -3.36
CA CYS A 242 -10.88 19.53 -4.78
C CYS A 242 -9.47 19.13 -5.24
N LEU A 243 -8.41 19.53 -4.52
CA LEU A 243 -7.04 19.20 -4.90
C LEU A 243 -6.72 17.69 -4.76
N GLN A 244 -7.35 16.99 -3.81
CA GLN A 244 -7.27 15.53 -3.68
C GLN A 244 -7.93 14.84 -4.87
N ASN A 245 -9.15 15.26 -5.24
CA ASN A 245 -9.91 14.66 -6.35
C ASN A 245 -9.28 14.96 -7.72
N LEU A 246 -8.61 16.12 -7.86
CA LEU A 246 -7.78 16.46 -9.02
C LEU A 246 -6.46 15.66 -9.10
N LYS A 247 -6.16 14.81 -8.10
CA LYS A 247 -4.88 14.10 -7.96
C LYS A 247 -3.68 15.05 -7.93
N ARG A 248 -3.91 16.29 -7.48
CA ARG A 248 -2.88 17.33 -7.40
C ARG A 248 -2.21 17.35 -6.04
N ALA A 249 -2.96 17.13 -4.97
CA ALA A 249 -2.44 17.08 -3.61
C ALA A 249 -2.68 15.71 -2.98
N ALA A 250 -1.76 15.30 -2.12
CA ALA A 250 -2.01 14.25 -1.14
C ALA A 250 -2.38 14.86 0.21
N ILE A 251 -3.40 14.30 0.87
CA ILE A 251 -3.90 14.75 2.17
C ILE A 251 -3.25 13.91 3.27
N VAL A 252 -2.65 14.56 4.26
CA VAL A 252 -1.91 13.91 5.37
C VAL A 252 -2.46 14.44 6.70
N GLY A 253 -2.87 13.55 7.59
CA GLY A 253 -3.39 13.94 8.92
C GLY A 253 -4.67 13.22 9.26
N GLU A 254 -5.61 13.95 9.87
CA GLU A 254 -6.91 13.40 10.29
C GLU A 254 -8.01 13.76 9.28
N ASN A 255 -9.13 13.03 9.34
CA ASN A 255 -10.36 13.44 8.67
C ASN A 255 -10.79 14.83 9.14
N THR A 256 -11.24 15.68 8.22
CA THR A 256 -11.67 17.05 8.55
C THR A 256 -13.01 17.08 9.29
N ALA A 257 -13.45 18.26 9.72
CA ALA A 257 -14.59 18.42 10.62
C ALA A 257 -15.96 18.07 10.01
N GLY A 258 -16.12 18.18 8.69
CA GLY A 258 -17.39 17.96 8.00
C GLY A 258 -18.33 19.16 8.11
N GLY A 259 -17.89 20.33 7.64
CA GLY A 259 -18.67 21.56 7.69
C GLY A 259 -19.88 21.61 6.74
N THR A 260 -20.36 22.82 6.49
CA THR A 260 -21.44 23.10 5.54
C THR A 260 -21.14 24.43 4.88
N VAL A 261 -21.44 24.57 3.58
CA VAL A 261 -21.17 25.79 2.83
C VAL A 261 -21.86 27.00 3.46
N LYS A 262 -23.16 26.87 3.74
CA LYS A 262 -23.96 27.94 4.34
C LYS A 262 -25.17 27.40 5.08
N ILE A 263 -25.35 27.86 6.32
CA ILE A 263 -26.56 27.65 7.12
C ILE A 263 -27.14 29.02 7.46
N ASP A 264 -28.39 29.23 7.10
CA ASP A 264 -29.12 30.44 7.49
C ASP A 264 -30.04 30.13 8.68
N LYS A 265 -30.08 31.04 9.66
CA LYS A 265 -31.06 31.03 10.75
C LYS A 265 -32.17 32.02 10.41
N ILE A 266 -33.33 31.49 10.01
CA ILE A 266 -34.44 32.25 9.45
C ILE A 266 -35.56 32.38 10.49
N LYS A 267 -36.02 33.61 10.75
CA LYS A 267 -37.11 33.90 11.69
C LYS A 267 -38.46 33.50 11.10
N VAL A 268 -39.35 32.93 11.91
CA VAL A 268 -40.69 32.49 11.48
C VAL A 268 -41.71 33.59 11.76
N GLY A 269 -42.04 34.37 10.72
CA GLY A 269 -42.99 35.49 10.81
C GLY A 269 -42.61 36.47 11.94
N ASP A 270 -43.61 36.92 12.69
CA ASP A 270 -43.43 37.81 13.84
C ASP A 270 -43.19 37.05 15.18
N THR A 271 -42.92 35.75 15.11
CA THR A 271 -42.73 34.90 16.30
C THR A 271 -41.28 34.85 16.76
N ASP A 272 -41.04 34.36 17.97
CA ASP A 272 -39.68 34.16 18.49
C ASP A 272 -39.08 32.79 18.11
N PHE A 273 -39.68 32.10 17.13
CA PHE A 273 -39.13 30.88 16.57
C PHE A 273 -38.24 31.13 15.37
N TYR A 274 -37.19 30.31 15.24
CA TYR A 274 -36.25 30.32 14.13
C TYR A 274 -36.07 28.91 13.58
N VAL A 275 -35.83 28.81 12.27
CA VAL A 275 -35.40 27.57 11.61
C VAL A 275 -33.99 27.77 11.09
N SER A 276 -33.05 26.96 11.57
CA SER A 276 -31.71 26.87 11.01
C SER A 276 -31.73 25.84 9.88
N VAL A 277 -31.40 26.25 8.66
CA VAL A 277 -31.50 25.42 7.45
C VAL A 277 -30.18 25.50 6.67
N PRO A 278 -29.60 24.38 6.21
CA PRO A 278 -28.53 24.42 5.22
C PRO A 278 -29.13 24.89 3.90
N VAL A 279 -28.71 26.07 3.46
CA VAL A 279 -29.30 26.77 2.30
C VAL A 279 -28.47 26.62 1.03
N ALA A 280 -27.18 26.30 1.18
CA ALA A 280 -26.30 26.01 0.07
C ALA A 280 -25.56 24.69 0.27
N LYS A 281 -25.18 24.05 -0.84
CA LYS A 281 -24.34 22.84 -0.85
C LYS A 281 -23.33 22.88 -1.99
N SER A 282 -22.20 22.24 -1.75
CA SER A 282 -21.17 21.96 -2.76
C SER A 282 -21.53 20.68 -3.53
N ILE A 283 -21.20 20.66 -4.82
CA ILE A 283 -21.42 19.56 -5.75
C ILE A 283 -20.14 19.43 -6.58
N ASN A 284 -19.21 18.59 -6.11
CA ASN A 284 -17.93 18.46 -6.75
C ASN A 284 -18.09 17.88 -8.17
N PRO A 285 -17.53 18.55 -9.22
CA PRO A 285 -17.68 18.13 -10.61
C PRO A 285 -17.09 16.75 -10.94
N ILE A 286 -16.15 16.26 -10.14
CA ILE A 286 -15.47 14.97 -10.37
C ILE A 286 -16.23 13.84 -9.68
N THR A 287 -16.60 14.02 -8.41
CA THR A 287 -17.20 12.94 -7.61
C THR A 287 -18.73 12.95 -7.61
N GLY A 288 -19.35 14.08 -7.95
CA GLY A 288 -20.78 14.33 -7.76
C GLY A 288 -21.20 14.38 -6.28
N LYS A 289 -20.23 14.45 -5.35
CA LYS A 289 -20.42 14.47 -3.90
C LYS A 289 -19.87 15.77 -3.31
N SER A 290 -19.88 15.88 -1.99
CA SER A 290 -19.41 17.06 -1.23
C SER A 290 -18.42 16.64 -0.14
N TRP A 291 -17.59 17.58 0.29
CA TRP A 291 -16.78 17.52 1.51
C TRP A 291 -17.62 17.74 2.78
N GLU A 292 -18.82 18.30 2.63
CA GLU A 292 -19.70 18.65 3.74
C GLU A 292 -20.16 17.42 4.53
N ILE A 293 -20.45 17.62 5.82
CA ILE A 293 -20.95 16.60 6.77
C ILE A 293 -19.92 15.52 7.12
N ASP A 294 -19.38 14.82 6.13
CA ASP A 294 -18.46 13.69 6.34
C ASP A 294 -17.00 14.15 6.45
N GLY A 295 -16.69 15.34 5.94
CA GLY A 295 -15.32 15.86 5.86
C GLY A 295 -14.52 15.20 4.72
N VAL A 296 -13.22 15.48 4.73
CA VAL A 296 -12.25 14.98 3.76
C VAL A 296 -11.38 13.94 4.44
N ALA A 297 -11.47 12.71 3.95
CA ALA A 297 -10.62 11.61 4.41
C ALA A 297 -9.17 11.81 3.92
N PRO A 298 -8.16 11.63 4.78
CA PRO A 298 -6.76 11.76 4.39
C PRO A 298 -6.33 10.59 3.49
N ASP A 299 -5.37 10.85 2.59
CA ASP A 299 -4.69 9.78 1.84
C ASP A 299 -3.71 9.02 2.75
N PHE A 300 -3.14 9.73 3.74
CA PHE A 300 -2.22 9.21 4.74
C PHE A 300 -2.73 9.59 6.14
N GLU A 301 -3.45 8.67 6.78
CA GLU A 301 -4.05 8.87 8.10
C GLU A 301 -3.00 8.79 9.20
N VAL A 302 -2.79 9.91 9.90
CA VAL A 302 -1.89 10.05 11.06
C VAL A 302 -2.45 11.10 12.02
N PRO A 303 -2.09 11.09 13.31
CA PRO A 303 -2.44 12.17 14.22
C PRO A 303 -2.03 13.54 13.67
N ALA A 304 -2.85 14.57 13.88
CA ALA A 304 -2.60 15.90 13.30
C ALA A 304 -1.25 16.50 13.73
N GLU A 305 -0.72 16.11 14.89
CA GLU A 305 0.61 16.51 15.38
C GLU A 305 1.76 15.92 14.55
N ASP A 306 1.61 14.68 14.08
CA ASP A 306 2.62 13.94 13.30
C ASP A 306 2.54 14.22 11.78
N ALA A 307 1.47 14.87 11.32
CA ALA A 307 1.18 15.10 9.90
C ALA A 307 2.31 15.83 9.15
N LEU A 308 2.95 16.82 9.78
CA LEU A 308 4.05 17.56 9.15
C LEU A 308 5.30 16.69 8.97
N GLU A 309 5.70 15.95 9.99
CA GLU A 309 6.86 15.06 9.92
C GLU A 309 6.64 13.96 8.88
N THR A 310 5.44 13.37 8.89
CA THR A 310 5.01 12.36 7.91
C THR A 310 5.07 12.91 6.50
N ALA A 311 4.52 14.09 6.24
CA ALA A 311 4.57 14.71 4.91
C ALA A 311 6.01 14.94 4.42
N ILE A 312 6.90 15.43 5.29
CA ILE A 312 8.31 15.64 4.96
C ILE A 312 9.00 14.31 4.64
N ALA A 313 8.74 13.26 5.42
CA ALA A 313 9.31 11.93 5.19
C ALA A 313 8.87 11.35 3.82
N ILE A 314 7.58 11.47 3.49
CA ILE A 314 7.04 11.01 2.20
C ILE A 314 7.65 11.81 1.04
N ILE A 315 7.75 13.14 1.16
CA ILE A 315 8.37 13.98 0.12
C ILE A 315 9.82 13.55 -0.14
N ARG A 316 10.60 13.34 0.92
CA ARG A 316 12.01 12.93 0.81
C ARG A 316 12.14 11.56 0.16
N LEU A 317 11.36 10.58 0.61
CA LEU A 317 11.35 9.25 0.01
C LEU A 317 11.02 9.32 -1.48
N ARG A 318 9.97 10.05 -1.86
CA ARG A 318 9.56 10.18 -3.27
C ARG A 318 10.59 10.86 -4.15
N ALA A 319 11.39 11.78 -3.60
CA ALA A 319 12.51 12.38 -4.33
C ALA A 319 13.64 11.37 -4.61
N GLU A 320 13.84 10.37 -3.74
CA GLU A 320 14.84 9.32 -3.90
C GLU A 320 14.37 8.17 -4.81
N LEU A 321 13.05 7.94 -4.91
CA LEU A 321 12.46 6.80 -5.63
C LEU A 321 12.98 6.60 -7.06
N PRO A 322 13.04 7.64 -7.93
CA PRO A 322 13.50 7.43 -9.31
C PRO A 322 14.93 6.88 -9.36
N GLY A 323 15.83 7.40 -8.51
CA GLY A 323 17.22 6.94 -8.44
C GLY A 323 17.34 5.52 -7.90
N LEU A 324 16.57 5.19 -6.86
CA LEU A 324 16.55 3.83 -6.29
C LEU A 324 16.03 2.80 -7.30
N LEU A 325 14.95 3.11 -8.00
CA LEU A 325 14.33 2.21 -8.98
C LEU A 325 15.19 2.07 -10.24
N GLN A 326 15.86 3.14 -10.68
CA GLN A 326 16.84 3.06 -11.77
C GLN A 326 18.05 2.20 -11.37
N ALA A 327 18.56 2.34 -10.14
CA ALA A 327 19.65 1.50 -9.64
C ALA A 327 19.22 0.02 -9.55
N ALA A 328 18.00 -0.25 -9.09
CA ALA A 328 17.44 -1.61 -9.07
C ALA A 328 17.32 -2.19 -10.50
N ALA A 329 16.80 -1.41 -11.45
CA ALA A 329 16.70 -1.80 -12.85
C ALA A 329 18.06 -2.14 -13.46
N ALA A 330 19.08 -1.31 -13.21
CA ALA A 330 20.45 -1.55 -13.67
C ALA A 330 21.04 -2.83 -13.08
N LEU A 331 20.91 -3.04 -11.76
CA LEU A 331 21.38 -4.26 -11.11
C LEU A 331 20.77 -5.52 -11.73
N VAL A 332 19.47 -5.49 -12.01
CA VAL A 332 18.78 -6.61 -12.67
C VAL A 332 19.26 -6.79 -14.11
N ALA A 333 19.42 -5.72 -14.89
CA ALA A 333 19.90 -5.82 -16.27
C ALA A 333 21.33 -6.39 -16.35
N ASP A 334 22.21 -5.99 -15.42
CA ASP A 334 23.64 -6.29 -15.49
C ASP A 334 24.01 -7.64 -14.86
N ASN A 335 23.24 -8.12 -13.87
CA ASN A 335 23.65 -9.28 -13.06
C ASN A 335 22.68 -10.45 -13.14
N TYR A 336 21.43 -10.25 -13.57
CA TYR A 336 20.43 -11.31 -13.51
C TYR A 336 20.79 -12.47 -14.45
N ALA A 337 20.56 -13.69 -13.97
CA ALA A 337 20.89 -14.93 -14.68
C ALA A 337 20.28 -15.01 -16.08
N PHE A 338 19.13 -14.39 -16.33
CA PHE A 338 18.45 -14.44 -17.63
C PHE A 338 18.49 -13.06 -18.32
N PRO A 339 19.50 -12.75 -19.15
CA PRO A 339 19.76 -11.37 -19.62
C PRO A 339 18.60 -10.74 -20.39
N SER A 340 17.91 -11.51 -21.23
CA SER A 340 16.76 -11.00 -22.00
C SER A 340 15.58 -10.63 -21.09
N ILE A 341 15.35 -11.42 -20.04
CA ILE A 341 14.32 -11.12 -19.03
C ILE A 341 14.76 -9.93 -18.19
N GLY A 342 16.03 -9.89 -17.77
CA GLY A 342 16.58 -8.79 -16.99
C GLY A 342 16.47 -7.44 -17.70
N ALA A 343 16.79 -7.41 -19.00
CA ALA A 343 16.61 -6.22 -19.83
C ALA A 343 15.14 -5.77 -19.95
N ASP A 344 14.21 -6.71 -20.14
CA ASP A 344 12.77 -6.41 -20.20
C ASP A 344 12.23 -5.90 -18.85
N VAL A 345 12.65 -6.51 -17.73
CA VAL A 345 12.34 -6.06 -16.37
C VAL A 345 12.84 -4.63 -16.17
N ALA A 346 14.07 -4.31 -16.56
CA ALA A 346 14.65 -2.98 -16.40
C ALA A 346 13.86 -1.91 -17.18
N VAL A 347 13.49 -2.19 -18.43
CA VAL A 347 12.68 -1.29 -19.26
C VAL A 347 11.29 -1.06 -18.65
N LYS A 348 10.62 -2.14 -18.22
CA LYS A 348 9.27 -2.05 -17.64
C LYS A 348 9.27 -1.38 -16.27
N LEU A 349 10.31 -1.60 -15.46
CA LEU A 349 10.45 -0.93 -14.17
C LEU A 349 10.65 0.57 -14.36
N ALA A 350 11.49 1.00 -15.32
CA ALA A 350 11.65 2.41 -15.67
C ALA A 350 10.32 3.05 -16.13
N ALA A 351 9.57 2.36 -16.99
CA ALA A 351 8.26 2.84 -17.42
C ALA A 351 7.25 2.97 -16.27
N ALA A 352 7.30 2.08 -15.27
CA ALA A 352 6.44 2.17 -14.09
C ALA A 352 6.79 3.38 -13.20
N VAL A 353 8.06 3.81 -13.17
CA VAL A 353 8.48 5.06 -12.52
C VAL A 353 7.88 6.25 -13.24
N ASP A 354 8.08 6.33 -14.56
CA ASP A 354 7.61 7.45 -15.39
C ASP A 354 6.06 7.53 -15.43
N GLY A 355 5.39 6.37 -15.35
CA GLY A 355 3.94 6.26 -15.26
C GLY A 355 3.35 6.60 -13.89
N GLY A 356 4.18 6.87 -12.89
CA GLY A 356 3.74 7.27 -11.54
C GLY A 356 3.17 6.14 -10.69
N GLU A 357 3.43 4.87 -11.02
CA GLU A 357 2.90 3.73 -10.26
C GLU A 357 3.43 3.68 -8.82
N TYR A 358 4.57 4.32 -8.57
CA TYR A 358 5.21 4.42 -7.26
C TYR A 358 4.83 5.72 -6.50
N ASN A 359 3.97 6.57 -7.07
CA ASN A 359 3.65 7.89 -6.49
C ASN A 359 2.90 7.83 -5.16
N MET A 360 2.30 6.70 -4.79
CA MET A 360 1.60 6.53 -3.52
C MET A 360 2.46 5.91 -2.42
N ILE A 361 3.69 5.49 -2.74
CA ILE A 361 4.60 4.93 -1.75
C ILE A 361 4.94 5.99 -0.69
N SER A 362 4.78 5.59 0.57
CA SER A 362 4.97 6.45 1.74
C SER A 362 6.06 5.94 2.67
N THR A 363 6.38 4.64 2.61
CA THR A 363 7.42 4.02 3.43
C THR A 363 8.37 3.15 2.60
N LYS A 364 9.58 2.91 3.14
CA LYS A 364 10.55 2.00 2.52
C LYS A 364 10.07 0.55 2.51
N ASP A 365 9.25 0.14 3.46
CA ASP A 365 8.71 -1.22 3.49
C ASP A 365 7.64 -1.43 2.41
N GLU A 366 6.78 -0.43 2.17
CA GLU A 366 5.88 -0.42 1.00
C GLU A 366 6.67 -0.47 -0.31
N LEU A 367 7.76 0.30 -0.41
CA LEU A 367 8.65 0.25 -1.58
C LEU A 367 9.22 -1.15 -1.78
N LYS A 368 9.77 -1.78 -0.73
CA LYS A 368 10.33 -3.14 -0.79
C LYS A 368 9.27 -4.14 -1.24
N ALA A 369 8.08 -4.08 -0.65
CA ALA A 369 6.96 -4.96 -0.99
C ALA A 369 6.52 -4.79 -2.45
N LYS A 370 6.29 -3.55 -2.91
CA LYS A 370 5.89 -3.27 -4.29
C LYS A 370 6.97 -3.67 -5.29
N LEU A 371 8.23 -3.29 -5.04
CA LEU A 371 9.35 -3.64 -5.91
C LEU A 371 9.50 -5.16 -6.02
N SER A 372 9.40 -5.90 -4.91
CA SER A 372 9.43 -7.36 -4.91
C SER A 372 8.29 -7.98 -5.73
N ALA A 373 7.07 -7.44 -5.60
CA ALA A 373 5.92 -7.90 -6.36
C ALA A 373 6.06 -7.61 -7.87
N ASP A 374 6.57 -6.43 -8.24
CA ASP A 374 6.80 -6.06 -9.63
C ASP A 374 7.93 -6.91 -10.24
N LEU A 375 9.04 -7.12 -9.51
CA LEU A 375 10.13 -8.00 -9.96
C LEU A 375 9.62 -9.43 -10.22
N LEU A 376 8.82 -10.00 -9.32
CA LEU A 376 8.19 -11.31 -9.52
C LEU A 376 7.25 -11.33 -10.71
N LYS A 377 6.38 -10.32 -10.85
CA LYS A 377 5.40 -10.23 -11.94
C LYS A 377 6.09 -10.12 -13.30
N LEU A 378 7.18 -9.36 -13.38
CA LEU A 378 7.89 -9.08 -14.61
C LEU A 378 8.83 -10.21 -15.03
N SER A 379 9.48 -10.88 -14.07
CA SER A 379 10.41 -11.98 -14.35
C SER A 379 9.78 -13.37 -14.33
N GLY A 380 8.70 -13.55 -13.56
CA GLY A 380 8.18 -14.89 -13.21
C GLY A 380 9.03 -15.64 -12.18
N ASP A 381 10.13 -15.05 -11.71
CA ASP A 381 11.14 -15.70 -10.87
C ASP A 381 10.97 -15.33 -9.39
N LYS A 382 10.70 -16.35 -8.57
CA LYS A 382 10.52 -16.21 -7.10
C LYS A 382 11.82 -15.93 -6.36
N CYS A 383 12.96 -16.11 -7.02
CA CYS A 383 14.28 -15.84 -6.48
C CYS A 383 14.73 -14.41 -6.71
N LEU A 384 14.14 -13.69 -7.67
CA LEU A 384 14.41 -12.27 -7.90
C LEU A 384 13.46 -11.41 -7.05
N LYS A 385 13.95 -10.84 -5.96
CA LYS A 385 13.12 -10.11 -4.98
C LYS A 385 13.92 -9.16 -4.11
N THR A 386 13.23 -8.28 -3.39
CA THR A 386 13.88 -7.52 -2.32
C THR A 386 14.20 -8.40 -1.12
N THR A 387 15.28 -8.10 -0.40
CA THR A 387 15.74 -8.82 0.79
C THR A 387 16.34 -7.86 1.82
N SER A 388 16.73 -8.40 2.97
CA SER A 388 17.54 -7.73 3.98
C SER A 388 18.98 -8.20 3.91
N ASN A 389 19.93 -7.31 4.21
CA ASN A 389 21.33 -7.68 4.36
C ASN A 389 21.57 -8.34 5.72
N THR A 390 21.25 -9.63 5.82
CA THR A 390 21.53 -10.43 7.01
C THR A 390 22.98 -10.93 6.92
N PRO A 391 23.87 -10.56 7.85
CA PRO A 391 25.23 -11.08 7.87
C PRO A 391 25.21 -12.60 7.96
N ALA A 392 26.10 -13.27 7.22
CA ALA A 392 26.29 -14.70 7.38
C ALA A 392 26.68 -14.99 8.84
N LEU A 393 26.05 -15.99 9.45
CA LEU A 393 26.45 -16.45 10.77
C LEU A 393 27.94 -16.84 10.73
N PRO A 394 28.72 -16.51 11.78
CA PRO A 394 30.12 -16.92 11.82
C PRO A 394 30.19 -18.44 11.68
N PRO A 395 31.16 -18.96 10.90
CA PRO A 395 31.29 -20.39 10.69
C PRO A 395 31.47 -21.08 12.04
N MET A 396 30.61 -22.05 12.35
CA MET A 396 30.92 -22.98 13.42
C MET A 396 32.15 -23.78 13.01
N ASN A 397 33.08 -23.97 13.94
CA ASN A 397 34.22 -24.88 13.81
C ASN A 397 33.98 -26.12 14.69
N PRO A 398 33.20 -27.12 14.25
CA PRO A 398 33.00 -28.34 15.02
C PRO A 398 34.32 -29.07 15.22
N THR A 399 34.46 -29.78 16.34
CA THR A 399 35.58 -30.72 16.52
C THR A 399 35.43 -31.92 15.58
N PRO A 400 36.51 -32.67 15.28
CA PRO A 400 36.42 -33.89 14.46
C PRO A 400 35.38 -34.90 14.97
N GLU A 401 35.24 -35.07 16.28
CA GLU A 401 34.25 -35.97 16.89
C GLU A 401 32.82 -35.50 16.65
N MET A 402 32.57 -34.18 16.78
CA MET A 402 31.27 -33.60 16.46
C MET A 402 30.93 -33.76 14.98
N PHE A 403 31.93 -33.66 14.09
CA PHE A 403 31.74 -33.92 12.66
C PHE A 403 31.36 -35.37 12.38
N ILE A 404 32.00 -36.34 13.04
CA ILE A 404 31.66 -37.76 12.89
C ILE A 404 30.21 -38.01 13.28
N GLU A 405 29.77 -37.50 14.43
CA GLU A 405 28.38 -37.65 14.88
C GLU A 405 27.39 -36.94 13.95
N LEU A 406 27.72 -35.73 13.47
CA LEU A 406 26.90 -35.02 12.50
C LEU A 406 26.77 -35.81 11.20
N ILE A 407 27.85 -36.43 10.69
CA ILE A 407 27.83 -37.27 9.50
C ILE A 407 26.94 -38.49 9.71
N LYS A 408 27.08 -39.20 10.84
CA LYS A 408 26.25 -40.38 11.15
C LYS A 408 24.76 -40.07 11.23
N VAL A 409 24.39 -38.88 11.70
CA VAL A 409 22.99 -38.44 11.78
C VAL A 409 22.50 -37.86 10.45
N SER A 410 23.36 -37.22 9.67
CA SER A 410 22.99 -36.57 8.40
C SER A 410 22.87 -37.54 7.23
N PHE A 411 23.60 -38.66 7.28
CA PHE A 411 23.59 -39.68 6.23
C PHE A 411 23.01 -40.98 6.78
N HIS A 412 21.97 -41.48 6.13
CA HIS A 412 21.41 -42.78 6.42
C HIS A 412 21.73 -43.74 5.28
N THR A 413 22.35 -44.88 5.62
CA THR A 413 22.74 -45.92 4.67
C THR A 413 22.12 -47.25 5.05
N ASP A 414 21.68 -48.02 4.06
CA ASP A 414 21.19 -49.39 4.23
C ASP A 414 21.57 -50.25 3.01
N VAL A 415 21.47 -51.57 3.14
CA VAL A 415 21.61 -52.52 2.02
C VAL A 415 20.43 -53.48 2.04
N PHE A 416 19.57 -53.36 1.04
CA PHE A 416 18.39 -54.19 0.87
C PHE A 416 18.69 -55.53 0.20
N GLU A 417 17.66 -56.38 0.08
CA GLU A 417 17.71 -57.61 -0.70
C GLU A 417 18.25 -57.38 -2.12
N ASN A 418 18.85 -58.42 -2.71
CA ASN A 418 19.57 -58.36 -3.99
C ASN A 418 20.71 -57.34 -4.01
N ASN A 419 21.32 -57.05 -2.85
CA ASN A 419 22.49 -56.17 -2.73
C ASN A 419 22.22 -54.78 -3.33
N ILE A 420 21.05 -54.21 -3.02
CA ILE A 420 20.67 -52.85 -3.41
C ILE A 420 21.05 -51.90 -2.28
N GLY A 421 22.03 -51.03 -2.53
CA GLY A 421 22.41 -49.98 -1.61
C GLY A 421 21.37 -48.88 -1.52
N TYR A 422 21.29 -48.25 -0.36
CA TYR A 422 20.43 -47.10 -0.11
C TYR A 422 21.22 -46.01 0.60
N LEU A 423 21.12 -44.78 0.12
CA LEU A 423 21.79 -43.60 0.67
C LEU A 423 20.80 -42.43 0.72
N ARG A 424 20.49 -41.96 1.93
CA ARG A 424 19.69 -40.75 2.17
C ARG A 424 20.53 -39.67 2.83
N PHE A 425 20.36 -38.43 2.37
CA PHE A 425 20.82 -37.23 3.06
C PHE A 425 19.95 -36.04 2.67
N ASP A 426 19.75 -35.12 3.61
CA ASP A 426 18.72 -34.08 3.49
C ASP A 426 19.29 -32.67 3.18
N VAL A 427 20.62 -32.51 3.11
CA VAL A 427 21.28 -31.23 2.79
C VAL A 427 22.62 -31.48 2.09
N PHE A 428 22.88 -30.78 0.98
CA PHE A 428 24.21 -30.63 0.41
C PHE A 428 25.04 -29.69 1.28
N ARG A 429 26.26 -30.08 1.66
CA ARG A 429 27.17 -29.22 2.41
C ARG A 429 28.51 -29.17 1.70
N ASP A 430 29.23 -28.08 1.90
CA ASP A 430 30.60 -27.95 1.42
C ASP A 430 31.53 -28.84 2.25
N PHE A 431 32.14 -29.83 1.59
CA PHE A 431 33.07 -30.76 2.21
C PHE A 431 34.40 -30.85 1.43
N GLU A 432 34.54 -30.11 0.33
CA GLU A 432 35.66 -30.28 -0.59
C GLU A 432 36.96 -29.68 -0.03
N HIS A 433 36.87 -28.68 0.84
CA HIS A 433 38.05 -28.01 1.41
C HIS A 433 38.60 -28.66 2.69
N VAL A 434 38.04 -29.77 3.16
CA VAL A 434 38.51 -30.46 4.37
C VAL A 434 38.74 -31.94 4.09
N ALA A 435 39.94 -32.27 3.60
CA ALA A 435 40.33 -33.65 3.27
C ALA A 435 40.09 -34.66 4.41
N ALA A 436 40.14 -34.22 5.66
CA ALA A 436 39.80 -35.06 6.82
C ALA A 436 38.30 -35.44 6.85
N ILE A 437 37.40 -34.52 6.51
CA ILE A 437 35.95 -34.76 6.48
C ILE A 437 35.60 -35.72 5.34
N SER A 438 36.20 -35.55 4.16
CA SER A 438 35.96 -36.44 3.02
C SER A 438 36.33 -37.89 3.35
N LYS A 439 37.42 -38.13 4.09
CA LYS A 439 37.81 -39.47 4.56
C LYS A 439 36.78 -40.07 5.52
N ILE A 440 36.30 -39.26 6.48
CA ILE A 440 35.30 -39.71 7.45
C ILE A 440 33.99 -40.11 6.74
N ILE A 441 33.53 -39.31 5.76
CA ILE A 441 32.35 -39.64 4.95
C ILE A 441 32.58 -40.96 4.19
N VAL A 442 33.77 -41.14 3.60
CA VAL A 442 34.07 -42.39 2.90
C VAL A 442 34.02 -43.59 3.84
N GLU A 443 34.63 -43.50 5.01
CA GLU A 443 34.69 -44.57 6.00
C GLU A 443 33.31 -44.92 6.58
N HIS A 444 32.49 -43.92 6.91
CA HIS A 444 31.25 -44.11 7.67
C HIS A 444 29.99 -44.21 6.82
N VAL A 445 30.04 -43.72 5.57
CA VAL A 445 28.88 -43.65 4.66
C VAL A 445 29.18 -44.42 3.40
N TRP A 446 30.17 -43.97 2.62
CA TRP A 446 30.35 -44.45 1.25
C TRP A 446 30.76 -45.93 1.16
N ASN A 447 31.68 -46.37 2.01
CA ASN A 447 32.16 -47.75 2.03
C ASN A 447 31.06 -48.77 2.33
N LYS A 448 29.93 -48.36 2.92
CA LYS A 448 28.79 -49.24 3.20
C LYS A 448 27.96 -49.56 1.97
N VAL A 449 28.01 -48.71 0.94
CA VAL A 449 27.14 -48.81 -0.24
C VAL A 449 27.91 -48.94 -1.56
N VAL A 450 29.21 -48.63 -1.60
CA VAL A 450 29.96 -48.60 -2.88
C VAL A 450 30.08 -49.97 -3.57
N ASP A 451 30.07 -51.07 -2.80
CA ASP A 451 30.18 -52.44 -3.31
C ASP A 451 28.83 -53.06 -3.71
N THR A 452 27.72 -52.34 -3.57
CA THR A 452 26.38 -52.84 -3.95
C THR A 452 26.22 -52.94 -5.47
N ASP A 453 25.26 -53.74 -5.95
CA ASP A 453 25.04 -53.94 -7.40
C ASP A 453 24.17 -52.83 -8.02
N ALA A 454 23.31 -52.22 -7.21
CA ALA A 454 22.56 -51.01 -7.52
C ALA A 454 22.53 -50.07 -6.31
N LEU A 455 22.23 -48.79 -6.54
CA LEU A 455 22.11 -47.78 -5.50
C LEU A 455 20.83 -46.95 -5.69
N ILE A 456 20.12 -46.72 -4.58
CA ILE A 456 19.03 -45.76 -4.47
C ILE A 456 19.54 -44.57 -3.66
N ILE A 457 19.52 -43.38 -4.25
CA ILE A 457 19.79 -42.11 -3.55
C ILE A 457 18.46 -41.46 -3.22
N ASP A 458 18.17 -41.25 -1.94
CA ASP A 458 16.93 -40.62 -1.50
C ASP A 458 17.13 -39.14 -1.20
N LEU A 459 16.56 -38.28 -2.06
CA LEU A 459 16.59 -36.82 -1.94
C LEU A 459 15.20 -36.24 -1.67
N ARG A 460 14.22 -37.08 -1.27
CA ARG A 460 12.83 -36.63 -1.05
C ARG A 460 12.72 -35.55 0.01
N ASN A 461 13.62 -35.49 0.99
CA ASN A 461 13.63 -34.46 2.02
C ASN A 461 14.79 -33.45 1.85
N ASN A 462 15.47 -33.49 0.71
CA ASN A 462 16.70 -32.70 0.54
C ASN A 462 16.41 -31.26 0.11
N VAL A 463 16.71 -30.31 0.99
CA VAL A 463 16.42 -28.88 0.74
C VAL A 463 17.52 -28.15 -0.03
N GLY A 464 18.52 -28.87 -0.53
CA GLY A 464 19.63 -28.32 -1.29
C GLY A 464 20.82 -27.95 -0.43
N GLY A 465 21.51 -26.87 -0.77
CA GLY A 465 22.76 -26.45 -0.15
C GLY A 465 23.68 -25.72 -1.13
N PRO A 466 24.96 -25.55 -0.79
CA PRO A 466 25.95 -24.99 -1.71
C PRO A 466 26.11 -25.85 -2.96
N THR A 467 26.22 -25.21 -4.12
CA THR A 467 26.44 -25.88 -5.41
C THR A 467 27.90 -26.29 -5.62
N SER A 468 28.84 -25.83 -4.78
CA SER A 468 30.26 -26.22 -4.84
C SER A 468 30.48 -27.74 -4.77
N SER A 469 29.66 -28.45 -4.00
CA SER A 469 29.78 -29.90 -3.80
C SER A 469 29.23 -30.77 -4.94
N ILE A 470 28.56 -30.18 -5.94
CA ILE A 470 27.91 -30.92 -7.03
C ILE A 470 28.94 -31.71 -7.83
N ALA A 471 30.03 -31.05 -8.24
CA ALA A 471 31.07 -31.66 -9.07
C ALA A 471 31.69 -32.88 -8.39
N GLY A 472 32.11 -32.75 -7.12
CA GLY A 472 32.66 -33.86 -6.34
C GLY A 472 31.67 -35.01 -6.15
N PHE A 473 30.42 -34.71 -5.81
CA PHE A 473 29.41 -35.76 -5.58
C PHE A 473 29.04 -36.50 -6.87
N CYS A 474 28.77 -35.79 -7.98
CA CYS A 474 28.50 -36.40 -9.29
C CYS A 474 29.65 -37.30 -9.74
N SER A 475 30.89 -36.90 -9.46
CA SER A 475 32.08 -37.63 -9.91
C SER A 475 32.15 -39.08 -9.39
N TYR A 476 31.56 -39.41 -8.24
CA TYR A 476 31.52 -40.80 -7.76
C TYR A 476 30.77 -41.74 -8.72
N PHE A 477 29.87 -41.21 -9.56
CA PHE A 477 28.99 -42.00 -10.43
C PHE A 477 29.50 -42.10 -11.88
N PHE A 478 30.68 -41.58 -12.19
CA PHE A 478 31.32 -41.68 -13.50
C PHE A 478 32.74 -42.25 -13.37
N ASP A 479 33.21 -42.90 -14.43
CA ASP A 479 34.55 -43.48 -14.49
C ASP A 479 35.62 -42.38 -14.62
N SER A 480 36.87 -42.69 -14.24
CA SER A 480 37.97 -41.70 -14.20
C SER A 480 38.76 -41.59 -15.50
N ASP A 481 38.43 -42.39 -16.50
CA ASP A 481 39.12 -42.43 -17.80
C ASP A 481 38.81 -41.20 -18.67
N LYS A 482 37.67 -40.54 -18.44
CA LYS A 482 37.27 -39.33 -19.15
C LYS A 482 36.57 -38.33 -18.22
N GLN A 483 36.92 -37.05 -18.35
CA GLN A 483 36.14 -35.97 -17.74
C GLN A 483 34.80 -35.80 -18.47
N ILE A 484 33.73 -35.72 -17.70
CA ILE A 484 32.36 -35.55 -18.20
C ILE A 484 31.93 -34.11 -17.88
N VAL A 485 31.34 -33.44 -18.88
CA VAL A 485 30.64 -32.17 -18.66
C VAL A 485 29.34 -32.48 -17.93
N LEU A 486 29.32 -32.15 -16.64
CA LEU A 486 28.17 -32.31 -15.77
C LEU A 486 27.12 -31.28 -16.11
N ASP A 487 27.53 -30.01 -16.19
CA ASP A 487 26.70 -28.90 -16.62
C ASP A 487 27.45 -27.77 -17.31
N ARG A 488 26.70 -26.88 -17.94
CA ARG A 488 27.20 -25.60 -18.45
C ARG A 488 26.45 -24.50 -17.73
N LEU A 489 27.18 -23.69 -16.99
CA LEU A 489 26.61 -22.62 -16.20
C LEU A 489 26.89 -21.31 -16.90
N TYR A 490 25.83 -20.61 -17.31
CA TYR A 490 25.93 -19.22 -17.72
C TYR A 490 26.03 -18.35 -16.48
N ASP A 491 26.95 -17.40 -16.50
CA ASP A 491 27.16 -16.39 -15.47
C ASP A 491 26.80 -15.01 -16.04
N GLY A 492 25.76 -14.41 -15.48
CA GLY A 492 25.21 -13.11 -15.89
C GLY A 492 26.25 -12.00 -15.84
N PRO A 493 26.88 -11.73 -14.68
CA PRO A 493 27.81 -10.62 -14.50
C PRO A 493 29.02 -10.65 -15.46
N SER A 494 29.61 -11.83 -15.68
CA SER A 494 30.74 -11.97 -16.62
C SER A 494 30.31 -12.17 -18.07
N ASN A 495 29.03 -12.48 -18.32
CA ASN A 495 28.49 -12.90 -19.61
C ASN A 495 29.31 -14.06 -20.21
N THR A 496 29.67 -15.02 -19.37
CA THR A 496 30.44 -16.20 -19.79
C THR A 496 29.71 -17.49 -19.46
N THR A 497 30.02 -18.55 -20.21
CA THR A 497 29.57 -19.90 -19.90
C THR A 497 30.77 -20.72 -19.46
N ARG A 498 30.65 -21.41 -18.33
CA ARG A 498 31.67 -22.31 -17.81
C ARG A 498 31.15 -23.74 -17.75
N ASP A 499 32.01 -24.69 -18.11
CA ASP A 499 31.72 -26.11 -17.94
C ASP A 499 31.93 -26.51 -16.47
N LEU A 500 30.91 -27.09 -15.86
CA LEU A 500 31.01 -27.86 -14.62
C LEU A 500 31.45 -29.28 -14.98
N LEU A 501 32.62 -29.71 -14.52
CA LEU A 501 33.24 -30.97 -14.93
C LEU A 501 33.33 -31.96 -13.77
N THR A 502 33.39 -33.25 -14.09
CA THR A 502 33.82 -34.26 -13.11
C THR A 502 35.26 -34.01 -12.64
N LEU A 503 35.50 -34.24 -11.36
CA LEU A 503 36.82 -34.25 -10.75
C LEU A 503 37.60 -35.47 -11.24
N THR A 504 38.91 -35.32 -11.45
CA THR A 504 39.81 -36.41 -11.85
C THR A 504 40.19 -37.28 -10.64
N GLN A 505 40.37 -36.66 -9.48
CA GLN A 505 40.72 -37.33 -8.22
C GLN A 505 39.59 -37.18 -7.20
N LEU A 506 39.33 -38.24 -6.44
CA LEU A 506 38.35 -38.28 -5.35
C LEU A 506 38.94 -39.00 -4.15
N THR A 507 38.40 -38.70 -2.97
CA THR A 507 38.63 -39.55 -1.79
C THR A 507 37.76 -40.80 -1.93
N GLY A 508 38.30 -41.99 -1.66
CA GLY A 508 37.54 -43.24 -1.79
C GLY A 508 37.36 -43.75 -3.22
N ARG A 509 36.55 -44.81 -3.39
CA ARG A 509 36.33 -45.50 -4.67
C ARG A 509 35.16 -44.87 -5.44
N ARG A 510 35.21 -44.84 -6.77
CA ARG A 510 34.04 -44.49 -7.59
C ARG A 510 33.03 -45.64 -7.57
N TYR A 511 31.74 -45.32 -7.58
CA TYR A 511 30.67 -46.28 -7.88
C TYR A 511 30.75 -46.75 -9.35
N GLY A 512 31.22 -45.85 -10.21
CA GLY A 512 31.44 -46.08 -11.63
C GLY A 512 30.16 -45.89 -12.45
N SER A 513 30.31 -45.95 -13.77
CA SER A 513 29.22 -45.64 -14.72
C SER A 513 28.24 -46.80 -14.97
N LYS A 514 28.62 -48.04 -14.64
CA LYS A 514 27.91 -49.26 -15.07
C LYS A 514 26.81 -49.74 -14.12
N LYS A 515 26.95 -49.48 -12.82
CA LYS A 515 25.99 -49.94 -11.81
C LYS A 515 24.70 -49.12 -11.86
N SER A 516 23.56 -49.79 -11.69
CA SER A 516 22.24 -49.15 -11.74
C SER A 516 22.08 -48.11 -10.63
N LEU A 517 21.50 -46.95 -10.97
CA LEU A 517 21.31 -45.84 -10.06
C LEU A 517 19.90 -45.28 -10.19
N SER A 518 19.21 -45.16 -9.05
CA SER A 518 17.90 -44.52 -8.94
C SER A 518 17.99 -43.36 -7.96
N VAL A 519 17.31 -42.25 -8.24
CA VAL A 519 17.20 -41.08 -7.36
C VAL A 519 15.74 -40.83 -7.03
N LEU A 520 15.44 -40.66 -5.75
CA LEU A 520 14.10 -40.37 -5.26
C LEU A 520 13.90 -38.88 -5.04
N THR A 521 12.79 -38.33 -5.51
CA THR A 521 12.47 -36.89 -5.43
C THR A 521 11.09 -36.63 -4.85
N SER A 522 10.89 -35.44 -4.27
CA SER A 522 9.59 -34.91 -3.85
C SER A 522 9.48 -33.42 -4.21
N GLY A 523 8.31 -32.81 -3.97
CA GLY A 523 8.15 -31.35 -4.04
C GLY A 523 9.00 -30.53 -3.05
N VAL A 524 9.67 -31.18 -2.09
CA VAL A 524 10.62 -30.55 -1.15
C VAL A 524 12.04 -30.49 -1.74
N THR A 525 12.38 -31.39 -2.66
CA THR A 525 13.73 -31.47 -3.27
C THR A 525 14.08 -30.13 -3.93
N ALA A 526 15.12 -29.44 -3.45
CA ALA A 526 15.40 -28.05 -3.83
C ALA A 526 16.89 -27.73 -4.09
N GLY A 527 17.19 -26.68 -4.85
CA GLY A 527 18.53 -26.07 -4.96
C GLY A 527 19.59 -27.04 -5.52
N ALA A 528 20.74 -27.19 -4.84
CA ALA A 528 21.78 -28.14 -5.25
C ALA A 528 21.27 -29.58 -5.47
N ALA A 529 20.24 -30.03 -4.74
CA ALA A 529 19.65 -31.34 -4.98
C ALA A 529 18.94 -31.42 -6.34
N GLU A 530 18.32 -30.32 -6.77
CA GLU A 530 17.70 -30.20 -8.09
C GLU A 530 18.75 -30.20 -9.19
N GLU A 531 19.84 -29.44 -9.04
CA GLU A 531 20.95 -29.45 -10.00
C GLU A 531 21.55 -30.85 -10.14
N PHE A 532 21.78 -31.57 -9.03
CA PHE A 532 22.21 -32.98 -9.08
C PHE A 532 21.22 -33.86 -9.84
N VAL A 533 19.92 -33.78 -9.51
CA VAL A 533 18.87 -34.56 -10.19
C VAL A 533 18.82 -34.23 -11.69
N PHE A 534 18.93 -32.95 -12.04
CA PHE A 534 18.95 -32.46 -13.42
C PHE A 534 20.14 -33.05 -14.19
N ILE A 535 21.35 -32.96 -13.64
CA ILE A 535 22.57 -33.51 -14.24
C ILE A 535 22.44 -35.02 -14.47
N MET A 536 22.04 -35.75 -13.42
CA MET A 536 21.98 -37.22 -13.46
C MET A 536 20.88 -37.72 -14.40
N LYS A 537 19.77 -36.98 -14.50
CA LYS A 537 18.70 -37.22 -15.46
C LYS A 537 19.15 -36.93 -16.89
N ARG A 538 19.70 -35.74 -17.15
CA ARG A 538 20.10 -35.29 -18.50
C ARG A 538 21.18 -36.18 -19.11
N LEU A 539 22.15 -36.60 -18.29
CA LEU A 539 23.21 -37.51 -18.72
C LEU A 539 22.76 -38.97 -18.82
N GLY A 540 21.49 -39.28 -18.52
CA GLY A 540 20.96 -40.64 -18.51
C GLY A 540 21.62 -41.56 -17.47
N ARG A 541 22.26 -40.98 -16.45
CA ARG A 541 23.01 -41.75 -15.45
C ARG A 541 22.12 -42.35 -14.38
N ALA A 542 20.98 -41.72 -14.06
CA ALA A 542 20.06 -42.21 -13.05
C ALA A 542 18.60 -42.22 -13.51
N MET A 543 17.85 -43.24 -13.05
CA MET A 543 16.39 -43.24 -13.09
C MET A 543 15.85 -42.33 -11.98
N ILE A 544 14.87 -41.49 -12.28
CA ILE A 544 14.31 -40.51 -11.31
C ILE A 544 12.89 -40.95 -10.99
N ILE A 545 12.57 -41.13 -9.71
CA ILE A 545 11.31 -41.73 -9.25
C ILE A 545 10.74 -40.89 -8.11
N GLY A 546 9.47 -40.53 -8.16
CA GLY A 546 8.82 -39.73 -7.13
C GLY A 546 8.02 -38.60 -7.71
N GLU A 547 8.09 -37.42 -7.11
CA GLU A 547 7.36 -36.23 -7.55
C GLU A 547 8.28 -35.27 -8.30
N THR A 548 7.69 -34.31 -9.02
CA THR A 548 8.42 -33.15 -9.55
C THR A 548 9.06 -32.37 -8.41
N THR A 549 10.32 -31.97 -8.59
CA THR A 549 11.05 -31.19 -7.58
C THR A 549 10.49 -29.77 -7.43
N ARG A 550 11.01 -28.99 -6.48
CA ARG A 550 10.44 -27.72 -6.05
C ARG A 550 10.40 -26.62 -7.13
N GLY A 551 11.34 -26.64 -8.06
CA GLY A 551 11.55 -25.55 -9.04
C GLY A 551 12.22 -24.34 -8.41
N GLY A 552 13.34 -24.56 -7.73
CA GLY A 552 14.17 -23.50 -7.17
C GLY A 552 14.96 -22.72 -8.21
N CYS A 553 16.07 -22.13 -7.79
CA CYS A 553 17.03 -21.44 -8.63
C CYS A 553 18.43 -21.76 -8.13
N HIS A 554 19.45 -21.38 -8.91
CA HIS A 554 20.81 -21.29 -8.38
C HIS A 554 20.86 -20.32 -7.18
N PRO A 555 21.74 -20.55 -6.19
CA PRO A 555 21.85 -19.69 -5.02
C PRO A 555 21.95 -18.20 -5.40
N PRO A 556 21.02 -17.35 -4.95
CA PRO A 556 21.03 -15.95 -5.32
C PRO A 556 22.10 -15.18 -4.54
N GLU A 557 22.63 -14.13 -5.16
CA GLU A 557 23.49 -13.16 -4.51
C GLU A 557 22.68 -11.93 -4.04
N THR A 558 23.23 -11.23 -3.06
CA THR A 558 22.62 -10.03 -2.48
C THR A 558 23.33 -8.78 -2.98
N PHE A 559 22.56 -7.87 -3.57
CA PHE A 559 23.05 -6.60 -4.11
C PHE A 559 22.43 -5.41 -3.37
N CYS A 560 23.24 -4.43 -3.01
CA CYS A 560 22.78 -3.16 -2.45
C CYS A 560 22.22 -2.26 -3.56
N VAL A 561 21.02 -1.69 -3.37
CA VAL A 561 20.40 -0.79 -4.35
C VAL A 561 20.87 0.64 -4.09
N GLY A 562 21.81 1.11 -4.91
CA GLY A 562 22.43 2.43 -4.72
C GLY A 562 23.04 2.61 -3.33
N GLU A 563 23.02 3.83 -2.81
CA GLU A 563 23.46 4.18 -1.45
C GLU A 563 22.29 4.08 -0.44
N SER A 564 21.64 2.90 -0.36
CA SER A 564 20.45 2.70 0.47
C SER A 564 20.52 1.45 1.35
N ASP A 565 19.49 1.25 2.19
CA ASP A 565 19.26 0.04 2.99
C ASP A 565 18.34 -0.97 2.28
N ILE A 566 18.15 -0.83 0.97
CA ILE A 566 17.36 -1.74 0.13
C ILE A 566 18.31 -2.70 -0.56
N PHE A 567 18.00 -3.99 -0.49
CA PHE A 567 18.79 -5.04 -1.11
C PHE A 567 17.94 -5.88 -2.06
N LEU A 568 18.54 -6.35 -3.15
CA LEU A 568 17.97 -7.35 -4.04
C LEU A 568 18.66 -8.69 -3.83
N SER A 569 17.87 -9.75 -3.76
CA SER A 569 18.34 -11.12 -3.92
C SER A 569 18.07 -11.51 -5.37
N MET A 570 19.09 -11.94 -6.11
CA MET A 570 18.93 -12.37 -7.49
C MET A 570 19.86 -13.53 -7.85
N PRO A 571 19.38 -14.55 -8.57
CA PRO A 571 20.26 -15.55 -9.15
C PRO A 571 21.07 -14.89 -10.27
N ILE A 572 22.38 -15.11 -10.24
CA ILE A 572 23.31 -14.59 -11.25
C ILE A 572 23.72 -15.64 -12.27
N ALA A 573 23.44 -16.90 -11.99
CA ALA A 573 23.78 -18.02 -12.86
C ALA A 573 22.56 -18.89 -13.15
N HIS A 574 22.57 -19.52 -14.33
CA HIS A 574 21.61 -20.57 -14.65
C HIS A 574 22.27 -21.70 -15.46
N SER A 575 21.59 -22.84 -15.45
CA SER A 575 22.00 -24.04 -16.17
C SER A 575 21.67 -23.91 -17.66
N ASP A 576 22.51 -24.45 -18.55
CA ASP A 576 22.31 -24.43 -19.99
C ASP A 576 21.04 -25.21 -20.40
N THR A 577 20.14 -24.51 -21.07
CA THR A 577 18.83 -24.99 -21.53
C THR A 577 18.77 -25.29 -23.03
N SER A 578 19.89 -25.19 -23.75
CA SER A 578 19.96 -25.45 -25.20
C SER A 578 19.49 -26.86 -25.60
N GLN A 579 19.41 -27.79 -24.65
CA GLN A 579 18.99 -29.18 -24.86
C GLN A 579 17.63 -29.51 -24.23
N GLY A 580 16.90 -28.55 -23.66
CA GLY A 580 15.59 -28.80 -23.05
C GLY A 580 15.16 -27.78 -22.00
N PRO A 581 13.96 -27.96 -21.41
CA PRO A 581 13.44 -27.05 -20.40
C PRO A 581 14.37 -26.98 -19.18
N SER A 582 14.57 -25.76 -18.67
CA SER A 582 15.34 -25.52 -17.43
C SER A 582 14.61 -26.11 -16.22
N TRP A 583 15.38 -26.47 -15.20
CA TRP A 583 14.80 -26.91 -13.92
C TRP A 583 14.45 -25.73 -13.02
N GLU A 584 15.09 -24.58 -13.23
CA GLU A 584 14.84 -23.35 -12.51
C GLU A 584 13.39 -22.87 -12.69
N GLY A 585 12.70 -22.61 -11.59
CA GLY A 585 11.29 -22.19 -11.56
C GLY A 585 10.26 -23.29 -11.86
N ALA A 586 10.62 -24.36 -12.58
CA ALA A 586 9.70 -25.43 -12.99
C ALA A 586 9.83 -26.73 -12.18
N GLY A 587 11.06 -27.08 -11.79
CA GLY A 587 11.40 -28.35 -11.16
C GLY A 587 11.64 -29.47 -12.17
N ILE A 588 12.32 -30.53 -11.73
CA ILE A 588 12.63 -31.69 -12.55
C ILE A 588 11.50 -32.71 -12.42
N ALA A 589 10.80 -32.97 -13.52
CA ALA A 589 9.84 -34.06 -13.58
C ALA A 589 10.55 -35.43 -13.43
N PRO A 590 9.99 -36.40 -12.69
CA PRO A 590 10.55 -37.74 -12.58
C PRO A 590 10.38 -38.53 -13.89
N HIS A 591 11.14 -39.62 -14.06
CA HIS A 591 10.88 -40.59 -15.12
C HIS A 591 9.68 -41.47 -14.78
N ILE A 592 9.54 -41.84 -13.50
CA ILE A 592 8.40 -42.60 -12.98
C ILE A 592 7.69 -41.73 -11.93
N PRO A 593 6.61 -41.02 -12.31
CA PRO A 593 5.85 -40.19 -11.38
C PRO A 593 5.04 -41.05 -10.42
N VAL A 594 5.34 -40.93 -9.12
CA VAL A 594 4.60 -41.54 -8.02
C VAL A 594 4.63 -40.62 -6.80
N PRO A 595 3.66 -40.70 -5.88
CA PRO A 595 3.73 -40.00 -4.60
C PRO A 595 5.06 -40.26 -3.87
N ALA A 596 5.59 -39.25 -3.17
CA ALA A 596 6.90 -39.34 -2.54
C ALA A 596 7.04 -40.53 -1.58
N ASP A 597 5.99 -40.90 -0.86
CA ASP A 597 5.96 -42.05 0.05
C ASP A 597 6.07 -43.40 -0.68
N ALA A 598 5.55 -43.52 -1.90
CA ALA A 598 5.61 -44.72 -2.75
C ALA A 598 6.92 -44.85 -3.57
N ALA A 599 7.75 -43.80 -3.63
CA ALA A 599 8.92 -43.74 -4.50
C ALA A 599 9.97 -44.82 -4.17
N LEU A 600 10.22 -45.10 -2.89
CA LEU A 600 11.21 -46.10 -2.47
C LEU A 600 10.80 -47.52 -2.86
N ASP A 601 9.54 -47.89 -2.63
CA ASP A 601 9.04 -49.21 -2.96
C ASP A 601 8.98 -49.42 -4.48
N THR A 602 8.63 -48.36 -5.21
CA THR A 602 8.68 -48.34 -6.68
C THR A 602 10.11 -48.57 -7.18
N ALA A 603 11.11 -47.88 -6.62
CA ALA A 603 12.51 -48.04 -6.99
C ALA A 603 13.03 -49.45 -6.70
N LYS A 604 12.69 -50.02 -5.54
CA LYS A 604 13.01 -51.41 -5.20
C LYS A 604 12.41 -52.39 -6.19
N SER A 605 11.13 -52.22 -6.54
CA SER A 605 10.43 -53.07 -7.49
C SER A 605 11.08 -53.05 -8.88
N VAL A 606 11.41 -51.86 -9.39
CA VAL A 606 12.08 -51.68 -10.69
C VAL A 606 13.45 -52.36 -10.72
N LEU A 607 14.28 -52.15 -9.69
CA LEU A 607 15.62 -52.73 -9.61
C LEU A 607 15.58 -54.26 -9.46
N ASN A 608 14.68 -54.78 -8.61
CA ASN A 608 14.51 -56.23 -8.44
C ASN A 608 14.04 -56.90 -9.73
N LYS A 609 13.12 -56.27 -10.47
CA LYS A 609 12.68 -56.77 -11.78
C LYS A 609 13.84 -56.80 -12.77
N TYR A 610 14.62 -55.73 -12.86
CA TYR A 610 15.80 -55.66 -13.72
C TYR A 610 16.80 -56.79 -13.42
N PHE A 611 17.09 -57.06 -12.16
CA PHE A 611 17.98 -58.15 -11.78
C PHE A 611 17.41 -59.54 -12.07
N SER A 612 16.09 -59.71 -12.02
CA SER A 612 15.45 -60.98 -12.38
C SER A 612 15.49 -61.29 -13.88
N GLU A 613 15.59 -60.26 -14.73
CA GLU A 613 15.69 -60.39 -16.19
C GLU A 613 17.13 -60.61 -16.69
N GLN A 614 18.13 -60.44 -15.81
CA GLN A 614 19.57 -60.63 -16.13
C GLN A 614 20.18 -61.93 -15.61
N LYS A 615 19.45 -62.67 -14.75
CA LYS A 615 19.80 -64.03 -14.33
C LYS A 615 19.19 -65.04 -15.29
#